data_AF-A0A536PKT1-F1
#
_entry.id   AF-A0A536PKT1-F1
#
_cell.length_a   1.000
_cell.length_b   1.000
_cell.length_c   1.000
_cell.angle_alpha   90.00
_cell.angle_beta   90.00
_cell.angle_gamma   90.00
#
_symmetry.space_group_name_H-M   'P 1'
#
loop_
_entity.id
_entity.type
_entity.pdbx_description
1 polymer ?
#
loop_
_entity_poly.entity_id
_entity_poly.type
_entity_poly.pdbx_seq_one_letter_code
_entity_poly.pdbx_strand_id
1 'polypeptide(L)'
;MPLQAELPYAPSVLDAPARRAVVLREAEAGTVWTSHDVSERCGVTLATAASDLRRLVRDGVLRAHGHGRSRTYSAATPPLTIEGPTSR
;
A
#
# COMPACT_ATOMS: atom_id res chain seq x y z
N MET A 1 28.90 -34.96 3.70
CA MET A 1 27.47 -34.61 3.74
C MET A 1 27.32 -33.31 4.52
N PRO A 2 27.20 -32.12 3.90
CA PRO A 2 26.87 -30.94 4.67
C PRO A 2 25.36 -30.90 4.91
N LEU A 3 24.96 -30.84 6.18
CA LEU A 3 23.61 -30.50 6.62
C LEU A 3 23.30 -29.09 6.10
N GLN A 4 22.39 -28.98 5.14
CA GLN A 4 21.75 -27.72 4.82
C GLN A 4 20.90 -27.35 6.03
N ALA A 5 21.37 -26.38 6.82
CA ALA A 5 20.56 -25.74 7.84
C ALA A 5 19.39 -25.06 7.13
N GLU A 6 18.20 -25.66 7.18
CA GLU A 6 16.97 -24.96 6.87
C GLU A 6 16.83 -23.85 7.91
N LEU A 7 17.20 -22.63 7.51
CA LEU A 7 16.89 -21.45 8.29
C LEU A 7 15.36 -21.42 8.46
N PRO A 8 14.83 -21.29 9.69
CA PRO A 8 13.40 -21.14 9.86
C PRO A 8 12.95 -19.91 9.08
N TYR A 9 12.00 -20.09 8.16
CA TYR A 9 11.32 -19.00 7.47
C TYR A 9 10.53 -18.20 8.52
N ALA A 10 11.22 -17.31 9.24
CA ALA A 10 10.57 -16.30 10.04
C ALA A 10 9.92 -15.33 9.04
N PRO A 11 8.60 -15.06 9.13
CA PRO A 11 8.01 -14.00 8.34
C PRO A 11 8.71 -12.70 8.76
N SER A 12 9.62 -12.21 7.93
CA SER A 12 10.28 -10.94 8.18
C SER A 12 9.18 -9.89 8.17
N VAL A 13 8.84 -9.35 9.35
CA VAL A 13 7.97 -8.19 9.44
C VAL A 13 8.59 -7.13 8.55
N LEU A 14 7.94 -6.84 7.42
CA LEU A 14 8.42 -5.83 6.50
C LEU A 14 8.61 -4.54 7.30
N ASP A 15 9.75 -3.88 7.13
CA ASP A 15 9.96 -2.59 7.74
C ASP A 15 8.95 -1.56 7.18
N ALA A 16 8.83 -0.42 7.87
CA ALA A 16 7.81 0.55 7.50
C ALA A 16 7.96 1.06 6.04
N PRO A 17 9.17 1.34 5.52
CA PRO A 17 9.38 1.63 4.10
C PRO A 17 8.87 0.54 3.15
N ALA A 18 9.23 -0.73 3.39
CA ALA A 18 8.83 -1.83 2.52
C ALA A 18 7.32 -2.04 2.49
N ARG A 19 6.64 -1.95 3.64
CA ARG A 19 5.17 -2.01 3.69
C ARG A 19 4.52 -0.91 2.87
N ARG A 20 5.01 0.33 3.01
CA ARG A 20 4.48 1.47 2.26
C ARG A 20 4.71 1.32 0.75
N ALA A 21 5.85 0.76 0.33
CA ALA A 21 6.13 0.49 -1.08
C ALA A 21 5.17 -0.55 -1.68
N VAL A 22 4.83 -1.61 -0.94
CA VAL A 22 3.83 -2.61 -1.36
C VAL A 22 2.46 -1.96 -1.56
N VAL A 23 1.99 -1.19 -0.57
CA VAL A 23 0.69 -0.51 -0.62
C VAL A 23 0.62 0.44 -1.81
N LEU A 24 1.67 1.24 -2.03
CA LEU A 24 1.73 2.19 -3.13
C LEU A 24 1.68 1.49 -4.50
N ARG A 25 2.53 0.48 -4.72
CA ARG A 25 2.60 -0.25 -6.00
C ARG A 25 1.26 -0.87 -6.37
N GLU A 26 0.59 -1.49 -5.42
CA GLU A 26 -0.71 -2.12 -5.67
C GLU A 26 -1.80 -1.04 -5.85
N ALA A 27 -1.74 0.08 -5.13
CA ALA A 27 -2.66 1.20 -5.33
C ALA A 27 -2.50 1.84 -6.73
N GLU A 28 -1.27 1.96 -7.24
CA GLU A 28 -0.98 2.41 -8.61
C GLU A 28 -1.54 1.45 -9.66
N ALA A 29 -1.62 0.15 -9.34
CA ALA A 29 -2.29 -0.85 -10.17
C ALA A 29 -3.83 -0.82 -10.08
N GLY A 30 -4.40 0.13 -9.32
CA GLY A 30 -5.84 0.32 -9.17
C GLY A 30 -6.44 -0.29 -7.91
N THR A 31 -5.64 -0.88 -7.02
CA THR A 31 -6.15 -1.42 -5.75
C THR A 31 -6.65 -0.30 -4.84
N VAL A 32 -7.84 -0.50 -4.28
CA VAL A 32 -8.39 0.34 -3.21
C VAL A 32 -8.17 -0.38 -1.90
N TRP A 33 -7.50 0.30 -0.96
CA TRP A 33 -7.12 -0.24 0.33
C TRP A 33 -8.05 0.22 1.45
N THR A 34 -8.34 -0.65 2.39
CA THR A 34 -8.72 -0.29 3.76
C THR A 34 -7.53 -0.51 4.71
N SER A 35 -7.65 -0.02 5.95
CA SER A 35 -6.64 -0.34 6.99
C SER A 35 -6.62 -1.81 7.36
N HIS A 36 -7.73 -2.55 7.15
CA HIS A 36 -7.80 -3.99 7.37
C HIS A 36 -7.01 -4.75 6.30
N ASP A 37 -7.23 -4.42 5.03
CA ASP A 37 -6.55 -5.06 3.91
C ASP A 37 -5.02 -4.91 4.03
N VAL A 38 -4.52 -3.72 4.41
CA VAL A 38 -3.09 -3.50 4.62
C VAL A 38 -2.55 -4.28 5.82
N SER A 39 -3.34 -4.40 6.88
CA SER A 39 -2.99 -5.16 8.09
C SER A 39 -2.78 -6.64 7.77
N GLU A 40 -3.71 -7.25 7.04
CA GLU A 40 -3.60 -8.64 6.59
C GLU A 40 -2.47 -8.81 5.58
N ARG A 41 -2.38 -7.92 4.58
CA ARG A 41 -1.38 -8.01 3.51
C ARG A 41 0.05 -7.94 4.03
N CYS A 42 0.29 -7.08 5.01
CA CYS A 42 1.63 -6.82 5.54
C CYS A 42 1.91 -7.53 6.88
N GLY A 43 0.95 -8.26 7.45
CA GLY A 43 1.10 -8.93 8.73
C GLY A 43 1.36 -7.98 9.90
N VAL A 44 0.73 -6.80 9.91
CA VAL A 44 0.92 -5.77 10.95
C VAL A 44 -0.39 -5.42 11.63
N THR A 45 -0.34 -4.78 12.81
CA THR A 45 -1.55 -4.32 13.50
C THR A 45 -2.32 -3.26 12.69
N LEU A 46 -3.63 -3.17 12.89
CA LEU A 46 -4.48 -2.13 12.30
C LEU A 46 -3.96 -0.70 12.58
N ALA A 47 -3.42 -0.46 13.78
CA ALA A 47 -2.84 0.83 14.15
C ALA A 47 -1.58 1.16 13.32
N THR A 48 -0.76 0.16 13.02
CA THR A 48 0.42 0.31 12.17
C THR A 48 -0.01 0.55 10.72
N ALA A 49 -0.93 -0.25 10.20
CA ALA A 49 -1.50 -0.09 8.86
C ALA A 49 -2.11 1.31 8.65
N ALA A 50 -2.93 1.78 9.60
CA ALA A 50 -3.51 3.12 9.57
C ALA A 50 -2.45 4.23 9.64
N SER A 51 -1.33 3.98 10.31
CA SER A 51 -0.22 4.94 10.39
C SER A 51 0.56 5.02 9.08
N ASP A 52 0.82 3.87 8.43
CA ASP A 52 1.43 3.81 7.10
C ASP A 52 0.53 4.48 6.04
N LEU A 53 -0.77 4.19 6.04
CA LEU A 53 -1.74 4.85 5.14
C LEU A 53 -1.82 6.36 5.36
N ARG A 54 -1.86 6.83 6.62
CA ARG A 54 -1.83 8.26 6.92
C ARG A 54 -0.53 8.92 6.47
N ARG A 55 0.60 8.22 6.54
CA ARG A 55 1.87 8.72 6.04
C ARG A 55 1.82 8.87 4.52
N LEU A 56 1.36 7.86 3.81
CA LEU A 56 1.20 7.91 2.35
C LEU A 56 0.21 9.00 1.88
N VAL A 57 -0.87 9.23 2.62
CA VAL A 57 -1.79 10.36 2.35
C VAL A 57 -1.12 11.71 2.60
N ARG A 58 -0.35 11.83 3.69
CA ARG A 58 0.39 13.06 4.01
C ARG A 58 1.46 13.37 2.97
N ASP A 59 2.13 12.33 2.47
CA ASP A 59 3.13 12.43 1.42
C ASP A 59 2.50 12.65 0.02
N GLY A 60 1.16 12.70 -0.06
CA GLY A 60 0.43 13.03 -1.28
C GLY A 60 0.29 11.91 -2.30
N VAL A 61 0.76 10.70 -1.98
CA VAL A 61 0.77 9.55 -2.91
C VAL A 61 -0.52 8.73 -2.87
N LEU A 62 -1.27 8.80 -1.77
CA LEU A 62 -2.62 8.22 -1.68
C LEU A 62 -3.67 9.31 -1.44
N ARG A 63 -4.89 9.08 -1.92
CA ARG A 63 -6.10 9.82 -1.52
C ARG A 63 -6.90 8.96 -0.56
N ALA A 64 -7.39 9.58 0.51
CA ALA A 64 -8.35 8.96 1.40
C ALA A 64 -9.77 9.35 0.99
N HIS A 65 -10.66 8.38 0.94
CA HIS A 65 -12.08 8.57 0.64
C HIS A 65 -12.94 8.09 1.81
N GLY A 66 -14.08 8.75 2.02
CA GLY A 66 -14.98 8.42 3.12
C GLY A 66 -14.42 8.77 4.50
N HIS A 67 -15.08 8.26 5.55
CA HIS A 67 -14.76 8.56 6.95
C HIS A 67 -14.95 7.33 7.85
N GLY A 68 -14.32 7.35 9.03
CA GLY A 68 -14.47 6.32 10.04
C GLY A 68 -14.16 4.91 9.52
N ARG A 69 -15.12 3.99 9.70
CA ARG A 69 -15.01 2.57 9.33
C ARG A 69 -15.09 2.31 7.83
N SER A 70 -15.70 3.23 7.08
CA SER A 70 -15.84 3.13 5.62
C SER A 70 -14.71 3.83 4.88
N ARG A 71 -13.61 4.17 5.58
CA ARG A 71 -12.50 4.92 4.99
C ARG A 71 -11.65 4.02 4.11
N THR A 72 -11.52 4.39 2.84
CA THR A 72 -10.72 3.71 1.84
C THR A 72 -9.59 4.61 1.33
N TYR A 73 -8.60 4.01 0.70
CA TYR A 73 -7.40 4.69 0.21
C TYR A 73 -7.06 4.18 -1.19
N SER A 74 -6.94 5.08 -2.15
CA SER A 74 -6.52 4.74 -3.51
C SER A 74 -5.29 5.57 -3.89
N ALA A 75 -4.60 5.19 -4.98
CA ALA A 75 -3.56 6.06 -5.53
C ALA A 75 -4.11 7.48 -5.72
N ALA A 76 -3.32 8.47 -5.32
CA ALA A 76 -3.53 9.82 -5.78
C ALA A 76 -3.11 9.84 -7.23
N THR A 77 -4.07 9.60 -8.14
CA THR A 77 -3.88 9.66 -9.59
C THR A 77 -2.88 10.78 -9.96
N PRO A 78 -1.68 10.47 -10.47
CA PRO A 78 -0.97 11.46 -11.28
C PRO A 78 -1.83 11.71 -12.53
N PRO A 79 -1.91 12.96 -13.00
CA PRO A 79 -2.93 13.41 -13.94
C PRO A 79 -2.96 12.48 -15.13
N LEU A 80 -4.18 12.16 -15.57
CA LEU A 80 -4.42 11.56 -16.87
C LEU A 80 -3.45 12.19 -17.88
N THR A 81 -2.50 11.42 -18.39
CA THR A 81 -2.01 11.66 -19.74
C THR A 81 -3.20 11.37 -20.65
N ILE A 82 -4.14 12.31 -20.70
CA ILE A 82 -5.00 12.45 -21.87
C ILE A 82 -4.03 13.01 -22.90
N GLU A 83 -3.30 12.12 -23.59
CA GLU A 83 -2.91 12.46 -24.96
C GLU A 83 -4.24 12.67 -25.68
N GLY A 84 -4.66 13.93 -25.75
CA GLY A 84 -5.86 14.29 -26.45
C GLY A 84 -5.77 13.73 -27.87
N PRO A 85 -6.90 13.34 -28.49
CA PRO A 85 -6.90 13.21 -29.94
C PRO A 85 -6.66 14.61 -30.51
N THR A 86 -5.39 14.97 -30.73
CA THR A 86 -5.07 16.03 -31.68
C THR A 86 -5.56 15.55 -33.03
N SER A 87 -6.64 16.22 -33.47
CA SER A 87 -7.19 16.39 -34.81
C SER A 87 -6.43 15.71 -35.97
N ARG A 88 -7.14 15.15 -36.95
CA ARG A 88 -8.02 15.90 -37.85
C ARG A 88 -8.89 14.96 -38.68
#